data_AF-A0A7C4A879-F1
#
_entry.id   AF-A0A7C4A879-F1
#
_cell.length_a   1.000
_cell.length_b   1.000
_cell.length_c   1.000
_cell.angle_alpha   90.00
_cell.angle_beta   90.00
_cell.angle_gamma   90.00
#
_symmetry.space_group_name_H-M   'P 1'
#
loop_
_entity.id
_entity.type
_entity.pdbx_description
1 polymer ?
#
loop_
_entity_poly.entity_id
_entity_poly.type
_entity_poly.pdbx_seq_one_letter_code
_entity_poly.pdbx_strand_id
1 'polypeptide(L)'
;MDLGTIWFLLWGVLWAVYFVLDGFDLGVGILAPVLAGTDAQKRILYNSVGPFWDGNEVWLITAGGVTFAAFPGTYAVMFSALYTPLMLLLFALIFRGISFEFRSKIDSAAWRKLWDVIHFLGSFLPALLLGVAFANIFQGIPIDQKGIFQGNLFTLLNPYGLCGGVLFVVAFVMHGALFLSCKTEGVLRDRAVM
;
A
#
# COMPACT_ATOMS: atom_id res chain seq x y z
N MET A 1 12.77 26.55 -15.26
CA MET A 1 12.85 25.29 -14.46
C MET A 1 13.95 24.45 -15.06
N ASP A 2 14.90 24.00 -14.25
CA ASP A 2 15.93 23.05 -14.72
C ASP A 2 15.38 21.61 -14.78
N LEU A 3 16.13 20.72 -15.44
CA LEU A 3 15.74 19.33 -15.65
C LEU A 3 15.59 18.56 -14.34
N GLY A 4 16.42 18.86 -13.33
CA GLY A 4 16.34 18.21 -12.01
C GLY A 4 15.03 18.53 -11.29
N THR A 5 14.60 19.79 -11.35
CA THR A 5 13.33 20.25 -10.80
C THR A 5 12.14 19.58 -11.49
N ILE A 6 12.18 19.43 -12.82
CA ILE A 6 11.13 18.75 -13.58
C ILE A 6 11.02 17.29 -13.14
N TRP A 7 12.14 16.57 -13.04
CA TRP A 7 12.15 15.17 -12.59
C TRP A 7 11.69 15.01 -11.15
N PHE A 8 12.04 15.95 -10.27
CA PHE A 8 11.57 15.93 -8.89
C PHE A 8 10.05 16.12 -8.79
N LEU A 9 9.48 17.03 -9.58
CA LEU A 9 8.03 17.21 -9.67
C LEU A 9 7.34 15.97 -10.23
N LEU A 10 7.88 15.38 -11.30
CA LEU A 10 7.37 14.14 -11.87
C LEU A 10 7.40 12.99 -10.85
N TRP A 11 8.48 12.87 -10.09
CA TRP A 11 8.60 11.89 -9.01
C TRP A 11 7.49 12.06 -7.96
N GLY A 12 7.23 13.30 -7.52
CA GLY A 12 6.13 13.60 -6.61
C GLY A 12 4.75 13.27 -7.19
N VAL A 13 4.52 13.59 -8.47
CA VAL A 13 3.27 13.26 -9.17
C VAL A 13 3.07 11.74 -9.26
N LEU A 14 4.11 10.97 -9.57
CA LEU A 14 4.02 9.51 -9.68
C LEU A 14 3.62 8.86 -8.35
N TRP A 15 4.23 9.29 -7.25
CA TRP A 15 3.85 8.83 -5.92
C TRP A 15 2.44 9.26 -5.54
N ALA A 16 2.05 10.49 -5.86
CA ALA A 16 0.69 10.96 -5.62
C ALA A 16 -0.34 10.14 -6.40
N VAL A 17 -0.09 9.84 -7.67
CA VAL A 17 -0.95 9.00 -8.51
C VAL A 17 -1.02 7.59 -7.93
N TYR A 18 0.10 6.99 -7.53
CA TYR A 18 0.09 5.68 -6.88
C TYR A 18 -0.77 5.68 -5.60
N PHE A 19 -0.57 6.65 -4.69
CA PHE A 19 -1.35 6.72 -3.45
C PHE A 19 -2.83 7.03 -3.66
N VAL A 20 -3.20 7.72 -4.73
CA VAL A 20 -4.60 7.90 -5.11
C VAL A 20 -5.17 6.60 -5.67
N LEU A 21 -4.48 5.98 -6.63
CA LEU A 21 -5.02 4.80 -7.32
C LEU A 21 -5.01 3.55 -6.45
N ASP A 22 -3.87 3.17 -5.90
CA ASP A 22 -3.76 1.97 -5.07
C ASP A 22 -4.26 2.21 -3.63
N GLY A 23 -4.39 3.48 -3.20
CA GLY A 23 -4.85 3.82 -1.86
C GLY A 23 -6.29 3.36 -1.58
N PHE A 24 -7.20 3.47 -2.56
CA PHE A 24 -8.54 2.92 -2.37
C PHE A 24 -8.55 1.39 -2.41
N ASP A 25 -7.72 0.76 -3.25
CA ASP A 25 -7.61 -0.71 -3.31
C ASP A 25 -7.13 -1.29 -1.97
N LEU A 26 -6.04 -0.73 -1.44
CA LEU A 26 -5.54 -1.07 -0.11
C LEU A 26 -6.59 -0.80 0.97
N GLY A 27 -7.29 0.34 0.88
CA GLY A 27 -8.38 0.70 1.78
C GLY A 27 -9.51 -0.33 1.81
N VAL A 28 -9.99 -0.75 0.64
CA VAL A 28 -11.04 -1.78 0.52
C VAL A 28 -10.58 -3.11 1.12
N GLY A 29 -9.34 -3.52 0.85
CA GLY A 29 -8.78 -4.75 1.41
C GLY A 29 -8.67 -4.73 2.94
N ILE A 30 -8.32 -3.58 3.52
CA ILE A 30 -8.28 -3.37 4.98
C ILE A 30 -9.70 -3.40 5.58
N LEU A 31 -10.68 -2.80 4.89
CA LEU A 31 -12.06 -2.71 5.35
C LEU A 31 -12.85 -4.01 5.20
N ALA A 32 -12.44 -4.91 4.31
CA ALA A 32 -13.20 -6.10 3.96
C ALA A 32 -13.62 -6.98 5.16
N PRO A 33 -12.77 -7.27 6.17
CA PRO A 33 -13.17 -8.06 7.34
C PRO A 33 -14.20 -7.36 8.24
N VAL A 34 -14.26 -6.03 8.20
CA VAL A 34 -15.12 -5.20 9.07
C VAL A 34 -16.47 -4.93 8.40
N LEU A 35 -16.46 -4.56 7.12
CA LEU A 35 -17.68 -4.15 6.39
C LEU A 35 -18.49 -5.36 5.89
N ALA A 36 -17.83 -6.43 5.46
CA ALA A 36 -18.48 -7.57 4.83
C ALA A 36 -18.68 -8.74 5.80
N GLY A 37 -19.93 -8.91 6.25
CA GLY A 37 -20.33 -9.97 7.17
C GLY A 37 -20.64 -11.31 6.49
N THR A 38 -20.87 -11.32 5.17
CA THR A 38 -21.17 -12.53 4.39
C THR A 38 -20.19 -12.74 3.25
N ASP A 39 -20.06 -13.98 2.76
CA ASP A 39 -19.18 -14.27 1.62
C ASP A 39 -19.64 -13.56 0.33
N ALA A 40 -20.95 -13.40 0.14
CA ALA A 40 -21.50 -12.63 -0.96
C ALA A 40 -21.08 -11.15 -0.88
N GLN A 41 -21.13 -10.55 0.31
CA GLN A 41 -20.66 -9.19 0.53
C GLN A 41 -19.16 -9.06 0.26
N LYS A 42 -18.35 -10.00 0.75
CA LYS A 42 -16.91 -10.00 0.48
C LYS A 42 -16.63 -10.06 -1.02
N ARG A 43 -17.34 -10.94 -1.74
CA ARG A 43 -17.19 -11.05 -3.20
C ARG A 43 -17.51 -9.75 -3.93
N ILE A 44 -18.50 -8.98 -3.46
CA ILE A 44 -18.79 -7.65 -4.01
C ILE A 44 -17.59 -6.71 -3.83
N LEU A 45 -16.98 -6.69 -2.63
CA LEU A 45 -15.80 -5.86 -2.37
C LEU A 45 -14.63 -6.25 -3.29
N TYR A 46 -14.30 -7.54 -3.37
CA TYR A 46 -13.24 -8.03 -4.28
C TYR A 46 -13.48 -7.64 -5.74
N ASN A 47 -14.71 -7.82 -6.23
CA ASN A 47 -15.05 -7.51 -7.61
C ASN A 47 -15.08 -6.00 -7.90
N SER A 48 -15.26 -5.16 -6.88
CA SER A 48 -15.28 -3.70 -7.07
C SER A 48 -13.91 -3.13 -7.42
N VAL A 49 -12.83 -3.74 -6.90
CA VAL A 49 -11.43 -3.35 -7.13
C VAL A 49 -10.71 -4.24 -8.14
N GLY A 50 -11.21 -5.47 -8.36
CA GLY A 50 -10.63 -6.48 -9.25
C GLY A 50 -10.20 -5.99 -10.65
N PRO A 51 -10.98 -5.13 -11.34
CA PRO A 51 -10.58 -4.61 -12.65
C PRO A 51 -9.45 -3.57 -12.64
N PHE A 52 -9.06 -3.04 -11.48
CA PHE A 52 -8.18 -1.86 -11.36
C PHE A 52 -6.84 -2.17 -10.68
N TRP A 53 -6.83 -3.06 -9.68
CA TRP A 53 -5.68 -3.25 -8.78
C TRP A 53 -4.34 -3.53 -9.50
N ASP A 54 -4.35 -4.40 -10.50
CA ASP A 54 -3.12 -4.78 -11.22
C ASP A 54 -2.54 -3.59 -12.01
N GLY A 55 -3.42 -2.76 -12.59
CA GLY A 55 -3.02 -1.52 -13.26
C GLY A 55 -2.53 -0.45 -12.28
N ASN A 56 -3.10 -0.40 -11.08
CA ASN A 56 -2.72 0.58 -10.06
C ASN A 56 -1.31 0.31 -9.50
N GLU A 57 -0.91 -0.96 -9.39
CA GLU A 57 0.44 -1.37 -8.98
C GLU A 57 1.55 -0.92 -9.93
N VAL A 58 1.23 -0.74 -11.23
CA VAL A 58 2.21 -0.24 -12.21
C VAL A 58 2.76 1.13 -11.81
N TRP A 59 1.97 1.95 -11.10
CA TRP A 59 2.41 3.26 -10.64
C TRP A 59 3.46 3.18 -9.53
N LEU A 60 3.41 2.16 -8.67
CA LEU A 60 4.47 1.89 -7.69
C LEU A 60 5.77 1.53 -8.39
N ILE A 61 5.69 0.60 -9.35
CA ILE A 61 6.85 0.17 -10.16
C ILE A 61 7.45 1.36 -10.91
N THR A 62 6.59 2.21 -11.49
CA THR A 62 7.01 3.41 -12.23
C THR A 62 7.68 4.43 -11.30
N ALA A 63 7.12 4.67 -10.10
CA ALA A 63 7.73 5.55 -9.11
C ALA A 63 9.12 5.04 -8.67
N GLY A 64 9.26 3.73 -8.47
CA GLY A 64 10.56 3.09 -8.22
C GLY A 64 11.53 3.25 -9.40
N GLY A 65 11.07 3.01 -10.62
CA GLY A 65 11.87 3.13 -11.85
C GLY A 65 12.35 4.55 -12.13
N VAL A 66 11.51 5.56 -11.91
CA VAL A 66 11.91 6.96 -12.02
C VAL A 66 12.90 7.35 -10.92
N THR A 67 12.72 6.82 -9.71
CA THR A 67 13.73 7.02 -8.65
C THR A 67 15.09 6.49 -9.09
N PHE A 68 15.15 5.31 -9.72
CA PHE A 68 16.38 4.74 -10.27
C PHE A 68 16.96 5.57 -11.41
N ALA A 69 16.14 5.97 -12.38
CA ALA A 69 16.61 6.65 -13.59
C ALA A 69 17.03 8.10 -13.35
N ALA A 70 16.25 8.86 -12.58
CA ALA A 70 16.49 10.28 -12.33
C ALA A 70 17.36 10.54 -11.10
N PHE A 71 17.31 9.67 -10.09
CA PHE A 71 17.99 9.85 -8.79
C PHE A 71 18.72 8.57 -8.33
N PRO A 72 19.69 8.07 -9.10
CA PRO A 72 20.31 6.76 -8.86
C PRO A 72 20.98 6.64 -7.48
N GLY A 73 21.59 7.71 -6.97
CA GLY A 73 22.17 7.74 -5.62
C GLY A 73 21.09 7.59 -4.54
N THR A 74 19.99 8.33 -4.65
CA THR A 74 18.83 8.20 -3.76
C THR A 74 18.24 6.80 -3.82
N TYR A 75 18.08 6.24 -5.01
CA TYR A 75 17.59 4.87 -5.20
C TYR A 75 18.46 3.87 -4.44
N ALA A 76 19.79 3.90 -4.65
CA ALA A 76 20.71 2.95 -4.03
C ALA A 76 20.70 3.04 -2.50
N VAL A 77 20.77 4.26 -1.96
CA VAL A 77 20.76 4.48 -0.51
C VAL A 77 19.41 4.12 0.11
N MET A 78 18.30 4.51 -0.52
CA MET A 78 16.96 4.21 -0.03
C MET A 78 16.68 2.71 0.00
N PHE A 79 16.95 1.99 -1.09
CA PHE A 79 16.68 0.55 -1.16
C PHE A 79 17.60 -0.28 -0.26
N SER A 80 18.83 0.17 -0.02
CA SER A 80 19.74 -0.49 0.91
C SER A 80 19.40 -0.20 2.38
N ALA A 81 19.10 1.06 2.72
CA ALA A 81 18.69 1.44 4.07
C ALA A 81 17.34 0.84 4.48
N LEU A 82 16.40 0.78 3.54
CA LEU A 82 15.06 0.23 3.74
C LEU A 82 14.94 -1.22 3.24
N TYR A 83 16.04 -1.97 3.17
CA TYR A 83 16.04 -3.34 2.63
C TYR A 83 14.98 -4.24 3.28
N THR A 84 15.00 -4.36 4.60
CA THR A 84 14.05 -5.22 5.33
C THR A 84 12.59 -4.76 5.16
N PRO A 85 12.21 -3.49 5.40
CA PRO A 85 10.82 -3.08 5.20
C PRO A 85 10.36 -3.17 3.74
N LEU A 86 11.23 -2.88 2.76
CA LEU A 86 10.87 -3.05 1.34
C LEU A 86 10.69 -4.53 0.96
N MET A 87 11.46 -5.43 1.56
CA MET A 87 11.27 -6.87 1.38
C MET A 87 9.92 -7.33 1.95
N LEU A 88 9.55 -6.85 3.14
CA LEU A 88 8.25 -7.11 3.74
C LEU A 88 7.10 -6.54 2.89
N LEU A 89 7.26 -5.33 2.37
CA LEU A 89 6.33 -4.70 1.43
C LEU A 89 6.15 -5.57 0.19
N LEU A 90 7.24 -6.01 -0.45
CA LEU A 90 7.21 -6.86 -1.63
C LEU A 90 6.43 -8.16 -1.38
N PHE A 91 6.72 -8.87 -0.30
CA PHE A 91 5.99 -10.09 0.03
C PHE A 91 4.51 -9.82 0.29
N ALA A 92 4.17 -8.75 1.00
CA ALA A 92 2.78 -8.37 1.25
C ALA A 92 2.02 -8.11 -0.05
N LEU A 93 2.62 -7.40 -1.01
CA LEU A 93 2.02 -7.12 -2.32
C LEU A 93 1.88 -8.39 -3.18
N ILE A 94 2.89 -9.27 -3.17
CA ILE A 94 2.80 -10.58 -3.84
C ILE A 94 1.61 -11.38 -3.29
N PHE A 95 1.52 -11.50 -1.97
CA PHE A 95 0.42 -12.23 -1.33
C PHE A 95 -0.94 -11.57 -1.58
N ARG A 96 -1.00 -10.24 -1.69
CA ARG A 96 -2.21 -9.49 -2.08
C ARG A 96 -2.66 -9.89 -3.49
N GLY A 97 -1.78 -9.82 -4.49
CA GLY A 97 -2.13 -10.20 -5.87
C GLY A 97 -2.58 -11.66 -5.97
N ILE A 98 -1.85 -12.56 -5.31
CA ILE A 98 -2.19 -13.98 -5.22
C ILE A 98 -3.58 -14.20 -4.59
N SER A 99 -3.95 -13.40 -3.58
CA SER A 99 -5.25 -13.53 -2.91
C SER A 99 -6.44 -13.23 -3.82
N PHE A 100 -6.31 -12.28 -4.77
CA PHE A 100 -7.36 -11.99 -5.76
C PHE A 100 -7.62 -13.19 -6.66
N GLU A 101 -6.54 -13.82 -7.15
CA GLU A 101 -6.62 -14.92 -8.10
C GLU A 101 -7.07 -16.25 -7.47
N PHE A 102 -6.55 -16.58 -6.28
CA PHE A 102 -6.79 -17.90 -5.70
C PHE A 102 -8.04 -18.02 -4.83
N ARG A 103 -8.56 -16.92 -4.28
CA ARG A 103 -9.70 -16.96 -3.35
C ARG A 103 -10.89 -17.77 -3.88
N SER A 104 -11.21 -17.63 -5.17
CA SER A 104 -12.38 -18.25 -5.80
C SER A 104 -12.11 -19.59 -6.48
N LYS A 105 -10.88 -20.12 -6.41
CA LYS A 105 -10.51 -21.37 -7.13
C LYS A 105 -10.96 -22.65 -6.43
N ILE A 106 -11.16 -22.63 -5.11
CA ILE A 106 -11.61 -23.79 -4.33
C ILE A 106 -12.86 -23.40 -3.55
N ASP A 107 -13.92 -24.21 -3.68
CA ASP A 107 -15.18 -24.04 -2.95
C ASP A 107 -15.08 -24.60 -1.52
N SER A 108 -14.29 -23.93 -0.69
CA SER A 108 -14.12 -24.28 0.73
C SER A 108 -14.13 -23.02 1.59
N ALA A 109 -14.89 -23.04 2.68
CA ALA A 109 -14.97 -21.93 3.61
C ALA A 109 -13.61 -21.63 4.28
N ALA A 110 -12.83 -22.67 4.59
CA ALA A 110 -11.49 -22.51 5.15
C ALA A 110 -10.52 -21.86 4.14
N TRP A 111 -10.63 -22.25 2.87
CA TRP A 111 -9.84 -21.67 1.78
C TRP A 111 -10.15 -20.19 1.59
N ARG A 112 -11.43 -19.83 1.49
CA ARG A 112 -11.86 -18.42 1.36
C ARG A 112 -11.41 -17.58 2.56
N LYS A 113 -11.55 -18.11 3.78
CA LYS A 113 -11.11 -17.41 5.01
C LYS A 113 -9.60 -17.17 5.03
N LEU A 114 -8.79 -18.14 4.60
CA LEU A 114 -7.34 -17.98 4.50
C LEU A 114 -6.99 -16.82 3.56
N TRP A 115 -7.57 -16.80 2.36
CA TRP A 115 -7.30 -15.74 1.38
C TRP A 115 -7.89 -14.39 1.78
N ASP A 116 -9.02 -14.36 2.49
CA ASP A 116 -9.55 -13.11 3.08
C ASP A 116 -8.54 -12.50 4.08
N VAL A 117 -7.93 -13.33 4.94
CA VAL A 117 -6.93 -12.87 5.92
C VAL A 117 -5.65 -12.43 5.22
N ILE A 118 -5.19 -13.19 4.23
CA ILE A 118 -4.01 -12.83 3.44
C ILE A 118 -4.24 -11.52 2.69
N HIS A 119 -5.43 -11.31 2.13
CA HIS A 119 -5.78 -10.08 1.44
C HIS A 119 -5.81 -8.87 2.39
N PHE A 120 -6.39 -9.03 3.58
CA PHE A 120 -6.35 -8.01 4.62
C PHE A 120 -4.92 -7.65 5.02
N LEU A 121 -4.08 -8.63 5.35
CA LEU A 121 -2.68 -8.39 5.73
C LEU A 121 -1.86 -7.81 4.57
N GLY A 122 -2.08 -8.32 3.36
CA GLY A 122 -1.48 -7.84 2.12
C GLY A 122 -1.93 -6.43 1.73
N SER A 123 -2.97 -5.88 2.37
CA SER A 123 -3.42 -4.50 2.17
C SER A 123 -3.01 -3.58 3.32
N PHE A 124 -3.07 -4.09 4.55
CA PHE A 124 -2.68 -3.38 5.76
C PHE A 124 -1.16 -3.14 5.85
N LEU A 125 -0.35 -4.18 5.58
CA LEU A 125 1.10 -4.08 5.70
C LEU A 125 1.70 -3.08 4.72
N PRO A 126 1.34 -3.04 3.42
CA PRO A 126 1.84 -2.01 2.52
C PRO A 126 1.47 -0.60 2.96
N ALA A 127 0.22 -0.37 3.36
CA ALA A 127 -0.25 0.93 3.85
C ALA A 127 0.60 1.40 5.04
N LEU A 128 0.82 0.52 6.03
CA LEU A 128 1.61 0.84 7.21
C LEU A 128 3.10 1.06 6.87
N LEU A 129 3.71 0.14 6.13
CA LEU A 129 5.15 0.17 5.82
C LEU A 129 5.53 1.36 4.95
N LEU A 130 4.71 1.72 3.96
CA LEU A 130 4.91 2.91 3.15
C LEU A 130 4.82 4.18 3.99
N GLY A 131 3.81 4.29 4.87
CA GLY A 131 3.69 5.45 5.75
C GLY A 131 4.87 5.58 6.73
N VAL A 132 5.34 4.46 7.29
CA VAL A 132 6.55 4.44 8.14
C VAL A 132 7.78 4.88 7.34
N ALA A 133 7.95 4.35 6.12
CA ALA A 133 9.08 4.69 5.27
C ALA A 133 9.09 6.19 4.92
N PHE A 134 7.97 6.73 4.44
CA PHE A 134 7.86 8.15 4.10
C PHE A 134 8.07 9.06 5.31
N ALA A 135 7.49 8.73 6.47
CA ALA A 135 7.75 9.49 7.69
C ALA A 135 9.23 9.49 8.07
N ASN A 136 9.91 8.34 8.04
CA ASN A 136 11.33 8.29 8.33
C ASN A 136 12.18 9.04 7.30
N ILE A 137 11.78 9.08 6.02
CA ILE A 137 12.44 9.90 5.01
C ILE A 137 12.36 11.39 5.38
N PHE A 138 11.21 11.87 5.85
CA PHE A 138 11.04 13.27 6.28
C PHE A 138 11.71 13.58 7.62
N GLN A 139 11.74 12.64 8.55
CA GLN A 139 12.44 12.78 9.84
C GLN A 139 13.97 12.77 9.66
N GLY A 140 14.45 12.08 8.62
CA GLY A 140 15.85 11.77 8.40
C GLY A 140 16.19 10.36 8.87
N ILE A 141 16.77 9.57 7.97
CA ILE A 141 17.25 8.21 8.26
C ILE A 141 18.73 8.31 8.69
N PRO A 142 19.17 7.59 9.74
CA PRO A 142 20.56 7.61 10.19
C PRO A 142 21.48 6.92 9.19
N ILE A 143 21.92 7.68 8.19
CA ILE A 143 22.82 7.26 7.11
C ILE A 143 24.14 8.02 7.29
N ASP A 144 25.26 7.31 7.19
CA ASP A 144 26.59 7.93 7.29
C ASP A 144 27.03 8.61 5.98
N GLN A 145 28.21 9.24 5.99
CA GLN A 145 28.76 9.93 4.81
C GLN A 145 29.05 9.00 3.61
N LYS A 146 29.09 7.68 3.83
CA LYS A 146 29.26 6.67 2.78
C LYS A 146 27.93 6.12 2.26
N GLY A 147 26.79 6.63 2.75
CA GLY A 147 25.48 6.15 2.35
C GLY A 147 25.05 4.86 3.07
N ILE A 148 25.76 4.45 4.13
CA ILE A 148 25.47 3.22 4.87
C ILE A 148 24.49 3.54 6.01
N PHE A 149 23.40 2.79 6.05
CA PHE A 149 22.43 2.84 7.14
C PHE A 149 23.00 2.25 8.43
N GLN A 150 22.96 3.03 9.50
CA GLN A 150 23.51 2.67 10.81
C GLN A 150 22.43 2.19 11.80
N GLY A 151 21.30 1.70 11.30
CA GLY A 151 20.17 1.25 12.11
C GLY A 151 19.69 -0.16 11.76
N ASN A 152 18.49 -0.49 12.25
CA ASN A 152 17.77 -1.72 11.89
C ASN A 152 16.28 -1.43 11.70
N LEU A 153 15.48 -2.46 11.42
CA LEU A 153 14.03 -2.32 11.23
C LEU A 153 13.34 -1.60 12.40
N PHE A 154 13.72 -1.88 13.64
CA PHE A 154 13.12 -1.27 14.82
C PHE A 154 13.50 0.22 14.97
N THR A 155 14.63 0.65 14.42
CA THR A 155 14.99 2.06 14.32
C THR A 155 13.98 2.84 13.47
N LEU A 156 13.44 2.20 12.43
CA LEU A 156 12.41 2.78 11.56
C LEU A 156 11.02 2.74 12.21
N LEU A 157 10.74 1.72 13.04
CA LEU A 157 9.51 1.62 13.83
C LEU A 157 9.54 2.49 15.10
N ASN A 158 10.08 3.70 14.98
CA ASN A 158 10.04 4.71 16.03
C ASN A 158 8.65 5.38 16.09
N PRO A 159 8.32 6.13 17.16
CA PRO A 159 7.00 6.74 17.32
C PRO A 159 6.58 7.65 16.15
N TYR A 160 7.50 8.43 15.57
CA TYR A 160 7.20 9.31 14.44
C TYR A 160 6.93 8.51 13.15
N GLY A 161 7.75 7.49 12.88
CA GLY A 161 7.51 6.54 11.80
C GLY A 161 6.15 5.85 11.92
N LEU A 162 5.83 5.34 13.11
CA LEU A 162 4.54 4.68 13.38
C LEU A 162 3.36 5.66 13.24
N CYS A 163 3.49 6.92 13.67
CA CYS A 163 2.48 7.94 13.41
C CYS A 163 2.24 8.12 11.91
N GLY A 164 3.30 8.16 11.10
CA GLY A 164 3.20 8.18 9.64
C GLY A 164 2.52 6.94 9.05
N GLY A 165 2.86 5.75 9.55
CA GLY A 165 2.21 4.50 9.18
C GLY A 165 0.71 4.51 9.48
N VAL A 166 0.32 4.91 10.69
CA VAL A 166 -1.09 5.03 11.09
C VAL A 166 -1.81 6.06 10.24
N LEU A 167 -1.19 7.21 9.95
CA LEU A 167 -1.74 8.23 9.07
C LEU A 167 -2.08 7.64 7.68
N PHE A 168 -1.16 6.88 7.09
CA PHE A 168 -1.38 6.24 5.78
C PHE A 168 -2.50 5.20 5.83
N VAL A 169 -2.52 4.36 6.87
CA VAL A 169 -3.60 3.38 7.07
C VAL A 169 -4.95 4.09 7.16
N VAL A 170 -5.07 5.14 7.97
CA VAL A 170 -6.31 5.91 8.13
C VAL A 170 -6.71 6.58 6.81
N ALA A 171 -5.74 7.18 6.09
CA ALA A 171 -6.00 7.83 4.81
C ALA A 171 -6.51 6.84 3.74
N PHE A 172 -5.89 5.66 3.63
CA PHE A 172 -6.30 4.63 2.68
C PHE A 172 -7.62 3.99 3.08
N VAL A 173 -7.85 3.71 4.36
CA VAL A 173 -9.15 3.24 4.86
C VAL A 173 -10.25 4.25 4.50
N MET A 174 -10.03 5.55 4.74
CA MET A 174 -10.98 6.60 4.36
C MET A 174 -11.21 6.61 2.85
N HIS A 175 -10.15 6.51 2.04
CA HIS A 175 -10.27 6.46 0.59
C HIS A 175 -11.06 5.23 0.11
N GLY A 176 -10.77 4.05 0.65
CA GLY A 176 -11.50 2.82 0.34
C GLY A 176 -12.98 2.89 0.74
N ALA A 177 -13.30 3.51 1.89
CA ALA A 177 -14.68 3.75 2.32
C ALA A 177 -15.42 4.67 1.34
N LEU A 178 -14.81 5.79 0.94
CA LEU A 178 -15.36 6.70 -0.07
C LEU A 178 -15.60 5.99 -1.40
N PHE A 179 -14.64 5.20 -1.87
CA PHE A 179 -14.78 4.41 -3.08
C PHE A 179 -15.95 3.42 -2.99
N LEU A 180 -16.06 2.66 -1.90
CA LEU A 180 -17.16 1.72 -1.68
C LEU A 180 -18.51 2.42 -1.57
N SER A 181 -18.57 3.61 -0.98
CA SER A 181 -19.81 4.39 -0.89
C SER A 181 -20.38 4.78 -2.27
N CYS A 182 -19.50 4.92 -3.26
CA CYS A 182 -19.86 5.21 -4.65
C CYS A 182 -20.11 3.94 -5.48
N LYS A 183 -19.53 2.80 -5.10
CA LYS A 183 -19.53 1.55 -5.89
C LYS A 183 -20.49 0.48 -5.38
N THR A 184 -21.02 0.63 -4.18
CA THR A 184 -21.92 -0.35 -3.54
C THR A 184 -23.29 0.27 -3.23
N GLU A 185 -24.27 -0.60 -2.98
CA GLU A 185 -25.64 -0.21 -2.62
C GLU A 185 -26.09 -0.94 -1.33
N GLY A 186 -27.18 -0.44 -0.73
CA GLY A 186 -27.80 -1.01 0.47
C GLY A 186 -26.84 -1.07 1.66
N VAL A 187 -26.88 -2.19 2.40
CA VAL A 187 -26.15 -2.36 3.67
C VAL A 187 -24.64 -2.12 3.56
N LEU A 188 -24.02 -2.46 2.42
CA LEU A 188 -22.58 -2.22 2.24
C LEU A 188 -22.26 -0.73 2.09
N ARG A 189 -23.12 0.01 1.38
CA ARG A 189 -22.99 1.46 1.25
C ARG A 189 -23.20 2.15 2.59
N ASP A 190 -24.24 1.76 3.33
CA ASP A 190 -24.55 2.36 4.62
C ASP A 190 -23.40 2.18 5.61
N ARG A 191 -22.78 0.99 5.64
CA ARG A 191 -21.59 0.72 6.47
C ARG A 191 -20.34 1.45 5.98
N ALA A 192 -20.23 1.76 4.69
CA ALA A 192 -19.08 2.50 4.15
C ALA A 192 -19.16 4.01 4.42
N VAL A 193 -20.34 4.55 4.71
CA VAL A 193 -20.56 5.97 5.00
C VAL A 193 -20.56 6.29 6.50
N MET A 194 -20.78 5.28 7.36
CA MET A 194 -20.64 5.38 8.82
C MET A 194 -19.20 5.53 9.27
#